data_AF-A0A9J6DYZ7-F1
#
_entry.id   AF-A0A9J6DYZ7-F1
#
_cell.length_a   1.000
_cell.length_b   1.000
_cell.length_c   1.000
_cell.angle_alpha   90.00
_cell.angle_beta   90.00
_cell.angle_gamma   90.00
#
_symmetry.space_group_name_H-M   'P 1'
#
loop_
_entity.id
_entity.type
_entity.pdbx_description
1 polymer ?
#
loop_
_entity_poly.entity_id
_entity_poly.type
_entity_poly.pdbx_seq_one_letter_code
_entity_poly.pdbx_strand_id
1 'polypeptide(L)'
;MEFYSKQEGCQKLHNSAGTYDFTKQMNDLFDCLNSRRPQDVQYNEAEHIATLKANIKWLDDCCTHIESLPKQRQVCFLSKPTCGALRITLHSMVVLIDRLLKSGFRYVLVGNLGQDPLEVAMETWNGGGVRVSGV
;
A
#
# COMPACT_ATOMS: atom_id res chain seq x y z
N MET A 1 -12.52 -18.97 6.12
CA MET A 1 -11.34 -19.75 5.67
C MET A 1 -10.83 -20.68 6.76
N GLU A 2 -10.57 -20.20 7.99
CA GLU A 2 -10.06 -21.06 9.09
C GLU A 2 -10.96 -22.26 9.44
N PHE A 3 -12.28 -22.09 9.41
CA PHE A 3 -13.23 -23.18 9.66
C PHE A 3 -12.99 -24.37 8.70
N TYR A 4 -12.87 -24.11 7.40
CA TYR A 4 -12.68 -25.17 6.40
C TYR A 4 -11.26 -25.73 6.37
N SER A 5 -10.23 -24.95 6.72
CA SER A 5 -8.86 -25.45 6.75
C SER A 5 -8.56 -26.29 7.99
N LYS A 6 -9.14 -25.94 9.17
CA LYS A 6 -8.88 -26.63 10.44
C LYS A 6 -9.85 -27.79 10.72
N GLN A 7 -11.11 -27.69 10.32
CA GLN A 7 -12.15 -28.65 10.74
C GLN A 7 -12.43 -29.76 9.71
N GLU A 8 -12.24 -29.49 8.42
CA GLU A 8 -12.55 -30.44 7.32
C GLU A 8 -11.30 -31.10 6.71
N GLY A 9 -10.10 -30.77 7.21
CA GLY A 9 -8.83 -31.36 6.72
C GLY A 9 -8.63 -31.18 5.22
N CYS A 10 -9.22 -30.14 4.63
CA CYS A 10 -9.29 -29.97 3.19
C CYS A 10 -7.91 -29.57 2.65
N GLN A 11 -7.12 -30.55 2.20
CA GLN A 11 -5.76 -30.35 1.69
C GLN A 11 -5.68 -29.35 0.52
N LYS A 12 -6.81 -29.12 -0.18
CA LYS A 12 -6.92 -28.10 -1.25
C LYS A 12 -6.78 -26.66 -0.73
N LEU A 13 -6.92 -26.41 0.56
CA LEU A 13 -6.75 -25.09 1.20
C LEU A 13 -5.38 -24.95 1.89
N HIS A 14 -4.40 -25.79 1.56
CA HIS A 14 -3.02 -25.62 2.00
C HIS A 14 -2.53 -24.19 1.72
N ASN A 15 -1.88 -23.57 2.72
CA ASN A 15 -1.36 -22.20 2.69
C ASN A 15 -2.41 -21.08 2.48
N SER A 16 -3.71 -21.36 2.60
CA SER A 16 -4.75 -20.32 2.47
C SER A 16 -4.62 -19.21 3.52
N ALA A 17 -4.07 -19.53 4.70
CA ALA A 17 -3.81 -18.55 5.77
C ALA A 17 -2.73 -17.54 5.37
N GLY A 18 -1.59 -18.02 4.85
CA GLY A 18 -0.51 -17.13 4.40
C GLY A 18 -0.93 -16.22 3.25
N THR A 19 -1.72 -16.73 2.30
CA THR A 19 -2.31 -15.89 1.25
C THR A 19 -3.28 -14.87 1.82
N TYR A 20 -4.16 -15.26 2.76
CA TYR A 20 -5.08 -14.33 3.42
C TYR A 20 -4.32 -13.20 4.14
N ASP A 21 -3.31 -13.54 4.93
CA ASP A 21 -2.52 -12.57 5.70
C ASP A 21 -1.80 -11.60 4.76
N PHE A 22 -1.19 -12.11 3.69
CA PHE A 22 -0.56 -11.28 2.66
C PHE A 22 -1.56 -10.36 1.96
N THR A 23 -2.70 -10.90 1.51
CA THR A 23 -3.72 -10.10 0.82
C THR A 23 -4.28 -9.02 1.73
N LYS A 24 -4.54 -9.34 3.00
CA LYS A 24 -4.99 -8.36 3.99
C LYS A 24 -3.94 -7.27 4.20
N GLN A 25 -2.68 -7.64 4.41
CA GLN A 25 -1.58 -6.68 4.58
C GLN A 25 -1.46 -5.71 3.41
N MET A 26 -1.51 -6.24 2.17
CA MET A 26 -1.44 -5.41 0.96
C MET A 26 -2.68 -4.54 0.77
N ASN A 27 -3.87 -5.04 1.11
CA ASN A 27 -5.10 -4.26 1.04
C ASN A 27 -5.08 -3.10 2.03
N ASP A 28 -4.74 -3.37 3.29
CA ASP A 28 -4.65 -2.36 4.35
C ASP A 28 -3.61 -1.29 4.00
N LEU A 29 -2.49 -1.70 3.38
CA LEU A 29 -1.49 -0.76 2.87
C LEU A 29 -2.04 0.11 1.74
N PHE A 30 -2.71 -0.50 0.77
CA PHE A 30 -3.25 0.22 -0.38
C PHE A 30 -4.33 1.23 0.03
N ASP A 31 -5.23 0.84 0.92
CA ASP A 31 -6.26 1.71 1.48
C ASP A 31 -5.62 2.91 2.20
N CYS A 32 -4.56 2.67 2.98
CA CYS A 32 -3.80 3.72 3.65
C CYS A 32 -3.10 4.69 2.67
N LEU A 33 -2.62 4.20 1.53
CA LEU A 33 -1.97 5.02 0.50
C LEU A 33 -2.97 5.73 -0.43
N ASN A 34 -4.23 5.27 -0.47
CA ASN A 34 -5.25 5.77 -1.38
C ASN A 34 -6.44 6.43 -0.65
N SER A 35 -6.22 6.92 0.58
CA SER A 35 -7.24 7.65 1.33
C SER A 35 -7.58 8.97 0.63
N ARG A 36 -8.83 9.07 0.14
CA ARG A 36 -9.33 10.17 -0.71
C ARG A 36 -10.28 11.12 0.00
N ARG A 37 -10.89 10.71 1.12
CA ARG A 37 -11.83 11.56 1.86
C ARG A 37 -11.21 12.04 3.17
N PRO A 38 -11.49 13.27 3.60
CA PRO A 38 -11.03 13.77 4.90
C PRO A 38 -11.44 12.87 6.07
N GLN A 39 -12.64 12.30 6.00
CA GLN A 39 -13.19 11.40 7.02
C GLN A 39 -12.37 10.12 7.19
N ASP A 40 -11.70 9.66 6.12
CA ASP A 40 -10.90 8.44 6.13
C ASP A 40 -9.57 8.64 6.89
N VAL A 41 -9.10 9.90 7.02
CA VAL A 41 -7.77 10.23 7.59
C VAL A 41 -7.89 10.99 8.91
N GLN A 42 -8.81 11.94 9.00
CA GLN A 42 -8.90 12.92 10.08
C GLN A 42 -9.22 12.30 11.45
N TYR A 43 -9.85 11.12 11.48
CA TYR A 43 -10.16 10.40 12.71
C TYR A 43 -9.11 9.35 13.09
N ASN A 44 -8.27 8.94 12.14
CA ASN A 44 -7.39 7.77 12.26
C ASN A 44 -5.93 8.09 11.88
N GLU A 45 -5.48 9.34 12.00
CA GLU A 45 -4.15 9.78 11.54
C GLU A 45 -2.99 9.03 12.22
N ALA A 46 -3.05 8.88 13.55
CA ALA A 46 -2.08 8.11 14.30
C ALA A 46 -2.07 6.63 13.87
N GLU A 47 -3.23 6.09 13.54
CA GLU A 47 -3.39 4.75 12.99
C GLU A 47 -2.83 4.65 11.57
N HIS A 48 -3.04 5.65 10.71
CA HIS A 48 -2.46 5.74 9.36
C HIS A 48 -0.93 5.71 9.40
N ILE A 49 -0.32 6.56 10.23
CA ILE A 49 1.14 6.58 10.40
C ILE A 49 1.63 5.26 11.00
N ALA A 50 0.89 4.68 11.95
CA ALA A 50 1.23 3.38 12.54
C ALA A 50 1.19 2.26 11.50
N THR A 51 0.15 2.22 10.66
CA THR A 51 -0.01 1.25 9.55
C THR A 51 1.13 1.38 8.55
N LEU A 52 1.53 2.59 8.15
CA LEU A 52 2.68 2.80 7.27
C LEU A 52 3.98 2.28 7.90
N LYS A 53 4.23 2.59 9.18
CA LYS A 53 5.42 2.11 9.91
C LYS A 53 5.43 0.59 10.08
N ALA A 54 4.28 -0.01 10.36
CA ALA A 54 4.13 -1.46 10.44
C ALA A 54 4.42 -2.13 9.09
N ASN A 55 3.95 -1.55 7.99
CA ASN A 55 4.23 -2.02 6.64
C ASN A 55 5.71 -1.91 6.25
N ILE A 56 6.38 -0.81 6.62
CA ILE A 56 7.84 -0.68 6.43
C ILE A 56 8.57 -1.81 7.15
N LYS A 57 8.24 -2.04 8.43
CA LYS A 57 8.85 -3.10 9.21
C LYS A 57 8.59 -4.48 8.61
N TRP A 58 7.34 -4.75 8.20
CA TRP A 58 6.97 -6.00 7.56
C TRP A 58 7.75 -6.24 6.25
N LEU A 59 7.92 -5.20 5.43
CA LEU A 59 8.70 -5.26 4.20
C LEU A 59 10.18 -5.58 4.49
N ASP A 60 10.77 -4.89 5.47
CA ASP A 60 12.18 -5.09 5.88
C ASP A 60 12.41 -6.49 6.44
N ASP A 61 11.49 -6.98 7.29
CA ASP A 61 11.54 -8.32 7.86
C ASP A 61 11.38 -9.39 6.75
N CYS A 62 10.49 -9.17 5.77
CA CYS A 62 10.33 -10.05 4.61
C CYS A 62 11.60 -10.10 3.74
N CYS A 63 12.18 -8.94 3.42
CA CYS A 63 13.41 -8.87 2.63
C CYS A 63 14.56 -9.58 3.33
N THR A 64 14.73 -9.32 4.62
CA THR A 64 15.79 -9.95 5.44
C THR A 64 15.60 -11.46 5.49
N HIS A 65 14.36 -11.93 5.67
CA HIS A 65 14.03 -13.36 5.65
C HIS A 65 14.39 -13.99 4.31
N ILE A 66 13.98 -13.38 3.20
CA ILE A 66 14.27 -13.88 1.85
C ILE A 66 15.78 -13.93 1.59
N GLU A 67 16.53 -12.91 1.99
CA GLU A 67 17.99 -12.87 1.84
C GLU A 67 18.71 -13.93 2.67
N SER A 68 18.14 -14.32 3.81
CA SER A 68 18.67 -15.42 4.65
C SER A 68 18.50 -16.81 4.04
N LEU A 69 17.59 -16.96 3.06
CA LEU A 69 17.35 -18.23 2.40
C LEU A 69 18.47 -18.58 1.38
N PRO A 70 18.69 -19.88 1.10
CA PRO A 70 19.58 -20.30 0.02
C PRO A 70 19.18 -19.65 -1.31
N LYS A 71 20.14 -19.31 -2.17
CA LYS A 71 19.93 -18.59 -3.44
C LYS A 71 18.77 -19.14 -4.28
N GLN A 72 18.57 -20.46 -4.30
CA GLN A 72 17.52 -21.14 -5.04
C GLN A 72 16.10 -20.87 -4.51
N ARG A 73 15.98 -20.37 -3.28
CA ARG A 73 14.73 -20.04 -2.58
C ARG A 73 14.54 -18.54 -2.38
N GLN A 74 15.41 -17.70 -2.92
CA GLN A 74 15.30 -16.24 -2.85
C GLN A 74 14.28 -15.70 -3.85
N VAL A 75 13.05 -16.21 -3.77
CA VAL A 75 11.92 -15.77 -4.59
C VAL A 75 11.11 -14.78 -3.77
N CYS A 76 11.08 -13.53 -4.21
CA CYS A 76 10.27 -12.48 -3.61
C CYS A 76 9.03 -12.22 -4.47
N PHE A 77 7.94 -11.77 -3.84
CA PHE A 77 6.72 -11.35 -4.54
C PHE A 77 6.94 -10.08 -5.37
N LEU A 78 7.95 -9.27 -5.03
CA LEU A 78 8.39 -8.11 -5.80
C LEU A 78 9.78 -8.33 -6.38
N SER A 79 10.02 -7.70 -7.51
CA SER A 79 11.39 -7.50 -7.98
C SER A 79 12.16 -6.63 -6.98
N LYS A 80 13.48 -6.82 -6.88
CA LYS A 80 14.36 -5.97 -6.04
C LYS A 80 14.14 -4.47 -6.27
N PRO A 81 14.08 -3.95 -7.52
CA PRO A 81 13.85 -2.52 -7.73
C PRO A 81 12.44 -2.09 -7.29
N THR A 82 11.40 -2.89 -7.51
CA THR A 82 10.03 -2.55 -7.06
C THR A 82 9.95 -2.51 -5.54
N CYS A 83 10.60 -3.45 -4.85
CA CYS A 83 10.67 -3.47 -3.40
C CYS A 83 11.41 -2.25 -2.83
N GLY A 84 12.54 -1.89 -3.44
CA GLY A 84 13.29 -0.69 -3.08
C GLY A 84 12.47 0.59 -3.29
N ALA A 85 11.77 0.70 -4.41
CA ALA A 85 10.89 1.82 -4.71
C ALA A 85 9.73 1.92 -3.70
N LEU A 86 9.07 0.80 -3.39
CA LEU A 86 8.00 0.77 -2.38
C LEU A 86 8.51 1.23 -1.02
N ARG A 87 9.68 0.73 -0.57
CA ARG A 87 10.30 1.15 0.70
C ARG A 87 10.53 2.66 0.74
N ILE A 88 11.10 3.23 -0.32
CA ILE A 88 11.35 4.67 -0.44
C ILE A 88 10.03 5.44 -0.38
N THR A 89 8.99 4.98 -1.09
CA THR A 89 7.66 5.60 -1.07
C THR A 89 7.11 5.63 0.35
N LEU A 90 7.10 4.51 1.08
CA LEU A 90 6.54 4.45 2.43
C LEU A 90 7.27 5.39 3.40
N HIS A 91 8.61 5.39 3.39
CA HIS A 91 9.38 6.33 4.21
C HIS A 91 9.09 7.78 3.85
N SER A 92 9.02 8.09 2.55
CA SER A 92 8.73 9.45 2.09
C SER A 92 7.35 9.91 2.50
N MET A 93 6.34 9.02 2.44
CA MET A 93 4.98 9.32 2.89
C MET A 93 4.93 9.64 4.38
N VAL A 94 5.56 8.82 5.23
CA VAL A 94 5.61 9.09 6.68
C VAL A 94 6.23 10.46 6.97
N VAL A 95 7.36 10.78 6.32
CA VAL A 95 8.05 12.05 6.52
C VAL A 95 7.22 13.23 6.00
N LEU A 96 6.58 13.08 4.84
CA LEU A 96 5.75 14.13 4.24
C LEU A 96 4.51 14.42 5.08
N ILE A 97 3.80 13.37 5.52
CA ILE A 97 2.63 13.49 6.38
C ILE A 97 3.02 14.22 7.67
N ASP A 98 4.06 13.76 8.37
CA ASP A 98 4.55 14.38 9.60
C ASP A 98 4.92 15.87 9.42
N ARG A 99 5.58 16.21 8.30
CA ARG A 99 5.94 17.61 7.99
C ARG A 99 4.71 18.48 7.73
N LEU A 100 3.74 18.00 6.96
CA LEU A 100 2.54 18.76 6.63
C LEU A 100 1.70 19.00 7.90
N LEU A 101 1.54 17.98 8.74
CA LEU A 101 0.81 18.12 10.00
C LEU A 101 1.47 19.13 10.95
N LYS A 102 2.79 19.07 11.09
CA LYS A 102 3.57 20.07 11.86
C LYS A 102 3.48 21.48 11.28
N SER A 103 3.15 21.62 10.00
CA SER A 103 2.96 22.92 9.34
C SER A 103 1.56 23.51 9.56
N GLY A 104 0.69 22.84 10.33
CA GLY A 104 -0.65 23.30 10.68
C GLY A 104 -1.77 22.77 9.79
N PHE A 105 -1.50 21.82 8.88
CA PHE A 105 -2.55 21.12 8.14
C PHE A 105 -3.31 20.16 9.07
N ARG A 106 -4.65 20.15 8.96
CA ARG A 106 -5.52 19.33 9.82
C ARG A 106 -5.53 17.83 9.46
N TYR A 107 -5.20 17.50 8.21
CA TYR A 107 -5.08 16.14 7.69
C TYR A 107 -4.35 16.20 6.34
N VAL A 108 -3.89 15.04 5.85
CA VAL A 108 -3.21 14.89 4.55
C VAL A 108 -3.89 13.78 3.74
N LEU A 109 -4.36 14.09 2.53
CA LEU A 109 -4.97 13.10 1.65
C LEU A 109 -3.91 12.43 0.78
N VAL A 110 -3.45 11.25 1.21
CA VAL A 110 -2.38 10.51 0.55
C VAL A 110 -2.76 10.08 -0.88
N GLY A 111 -4.05 9.84 -1.14
CA GLY A 111 -4.54 9.48 -2.48
C GLY A 111 -4.29 10.54 -3.55
N ASN A 112 -4.01 11.79 -3.17
CA ASN A 112 -3.67 12.86 -4.11
C ASN A 112 -2.18 12.89 -4.50
N LEU A 113 -1.35 12.04 -3.90
CA LEU A 113 0.09 11.98 -4.16
C LEU A 113 0.46 11.00 -5.28
N GLY A 114 -0.52 10.25 -5.79
CA GLY A 114 -0.37 9.35 -6.94
C GLY A 114 -0.42 10.08 -8.28
N GLN A 115 -0.14 9.33 -9.36
CA GLN A 115 -0.15 9.85 -10.73
C GLN A 115 -1.51 9.68 -11.44
N ASP A 116 -2.51 9.08 -10.78
CA ASP A 116 -3.85 8.83 -11.33
C ASP A 116 -4.47 10.05 -12.04
N PRO A 117 -4.40 11.29 -11.50
CA PRO A 117 -4.98 12.46 -12.19
C PRO A 117 -4.32 12.76 -13.55
N LEU A 118 -3.01 12.49 -13.67
CA LEU A 118 -2.29 12.68 -14.92
C LEU A 118 -2.69 11.61 -15.95
N GLU A 119 -2.85 10.37 -15.51
CA GLU A 119 -3.27 9.27 -16.36
C GLU A 119 -4.67 9.51 -16.92
N VAL A 120 -5.62 9.91 -16.08
CA VAL A 120 -6.98 10.28 -16.49
C VAL A 120 -6.96 11.45 -17.49
N ALA A 121 -6.10 12.45 -17.25
CA ALA A 121 -5.95 13.56 -18.18
C ALA A 121 -5.39 13.13 -19.54
N MET A 122 -4.42 12.20 -19.55
CA MET A 122 -3.84 11.64 -20.77
C MET A 122 -4.83 10.75 -21.53
N GLU A 123 -5.61 9.94 -20.83
CA GLU A 123 -6.70 9.15 -21.44
C GLU A 123 -7.74 10.07 -22.08
N THR A 124 -8.13 11.14 -21.40
CA THR A 124 -9.06 12.15 -21.93
C THR A 124 -8.50 12.84 -23.16
N TRP A 125 -7.20 13.11 -23.19
CA TRP A 125 -6.51 13.67 -24.36
C TRP A 125 -6.51 12.67 -25.53
N ASN A 126 -6.05 11.44 -25.29
CA ASN A 126 -5.90 10.41 -26.33
C ASN A 126 -7.25 9.87 -26.85
N GLY A 127 -8.31 9.94 -26.03
CA GLY A 127 -9.68 9.52 -26.37
C GLY A 127 -10.45 10.50 -27.26
N GLY A 128 -9.88 11.66 -27.60
CA GLY A 128 -10.48 12.63 -28.52
C GLY A 128 -11.63 13.43 -27.90
N GLY A 129 -11.29 14.59 -27.34
CA GLY A 129 -12.29 15.61 -27.02
C GLY A 129 -11.92 16.43 -25.80
N VAL A 130 -11.21 17.52 -26.04
CA VAL A 130 -11.18 18.66 -25.11
C VAL A 130 -12.63 19.02 -24.76
N ARG A 131 -13.08 18.69 -23.55
CA ARG A 131 -14.12 19.49 -22.89
C ARG A 131 -13.41 20.43 -21.95
N VAL A 132 -13.04 21.60 -22.47
CA VAL A 132 -12.91 22.79 -21.63
C VAL A 132 -14.30 23.02 -21.03
N SER A 133 -14.50 22.58 -19.80
CA SER A 133 -15.57 23.08 -18.96
C SER A 133 -15.04 24.36 -18.32
N GLY A 134 -15.17 25.48 -19.03
CA GLY A 134 -15.18 26.77 -18.36
C GLY A 134 -16.44 26.84 -17.51
N VAL A 135 -16.29 27.07 -16.20
CA VAL A 135 -16.58 28.34 -15.49
C VAL A 135 -15.78 28.29 -14.19
#